data_AF-A0A318Z256-F1
#
_entry.id   AF-A0A318Z256-F1
#
_cell.length_a   1.000
_cell.length_b   1.000
_cell.length_c   1.000
_cell.angle_alpha   90.00
_cell.angle_beta   90.00
_cell.angle_gamma   90.00
#
_symmetry.space_group_name_H-M   'P 1'
#
loop_
_entity.id
_entity.type
_entity.pdbx_description
1 polymer ?
#
loop_
_entity_poly.entity_id
_entity_poly.type
_entity_poly.pdbx_seq_one_letter_code
_entity_poly.pdbx_strand_id
1 'polypeptide(L)'
;MSVDSNGLIDPEEDDIDVFDNATYIGMKVSFPDGSTWKLQSKLRHISHEVCQAECEGSGARSEARAVFLCCKVSGTGPPAAMIKIRLQIPWYKTAGELPDARAKQAISETPSVFDSEIEALATLTSRGCSSIPSLLSWKKERQSINEGVPGGYKLSILMQRVPGIDLDPGHPVYLVQMSREERELLRKAFKAAWLETVRCGIVNVTHVDESIGNILWDKEDQKCHLIDWECWRLSDGRTTWEDRLWDRWNVLQMRGSWSHFEVSQWRL
;
A
#
# COMPACT_ATOMS: atom_id res chain seq x y z
N MET A 1 19.71 5.87 22.37
CA MET A 1 18.93 5.94 23.62
C MET A 1 18.56 7.38 23.85
N SER A 2 17.29 7.70 23.60
CA SER A 2 16.74 9.02 23.86
C SER A 2 16.13 8.97 25.26
N VAL A 3 16.49 9.91 26.12
CA VAL A 3 15.94 10.02 27.49
C VAL A 3 15.01 11.21 27.49
N ASP A 4 13.81 11.06 28.03
CA ASP A 4 12.86 12.16 28.13
C ASP A 4 13.31 13.20 29.18
N SER A 5 12.60 14.32 29.25
CA SER A 5 12.92 15.42 30.19
C SER A 5 12.79 15.02 31.68
N ASN A 6 12.33 13.81 31.99
CA ASN A 6 12.13 13.30 33.34
C ASN A 6 13.13 12.20 33.72
N GLY A 7 14.09 11.86 32.85
CA GLY A 7 15.12 10.87 33.18
C GLY A 7 14.61 9.43 33.20
N LEU A 8 13.42 9.18 32.64
CA LEU A 8 12.93 7.83 32.43
C LEU A 8 13.49 7.33 31.09
N ILE A 9 14.02 6.10 31.13
CA ILE A 9 14.32 5.37 29.90
C ILE A 9 12.98 5.19 29.20
N ASP A 10 12.81 5.83 28.05
CA ASP A 10 11.69 5.55 27.16
C ASP A 10 11.75 4.03 26.89
N PRO A 11 10.77 3.23 27.35
CA PRO A 11 10.78 1.82 27.02
C PRO A 11 10.81 1.75 25.50
N GLU A 12 11.78 1.01 24.93
CA GLU A 12 11.80 0.73 23.51
C GLU A 12 10.37 0.39 23.09
N GLU A 13 9.80 1.19 22.20
CA GLU A 13 8.50 0.91 21.60
C GLU A 13 8.64 -0.46 20.92
N ASP A 14 8.24 -1.52 21.62
CA ASP A 14 7.97 -2.81 21.03
C ASP A 14 6.77 -2.59 20.10
N ASP A 15 7.06 -2.10 18.90
CA ASP A 15 6.12 -1.96 17.80
C ASP A 15 5.61 -3.37 17.51
N ILE A 16 4.41 -3.70 18.02
CA ILE A 16 3.85 -5.04 17.90
C ILE A 16 3.67 -5.32 16.42
N ASP A 17 4.45 -6.26 15.89
CA ASP A 17 4.26 -6.72 14.51
C ASP A 17 2.95 -7.51 14.41
N VAL A 18 1.85 -6.79 14.13
CA VAL A 18 0.50 -7.33 13.93
C VAL A 18 0.48 -8.43 12.84
N PHE A 19 1.41 -8.36 11.90
CA PHE A 19 1.56 -9.30 10.80
C PHE A 19 2.83 -10.13 10.96
N ASP A 20 3.08 -10.66 12.16
CA ASP A 20 4.26 -11.46 12.46
C ASP A 20 4.36 -12.69 11.54
N ASN A 21 5.59 -13.03 11.16
CA ASN A 21 5.83 -14.11 10.21
C ASN A 21 5.43 -15.48 10.77
N ALA A 22 5.48 -15.69 12.08
CA ALA A 22 5.16 -16.99 12.69
C ALA A 22 3.66 -17.29 12.61
N THR A 23 2.81 -16.27 12.68
CA THR A 23 1.36 -16.37 12.55
C THR A 23 0.91 -16.40 11.09
N TYR A 24 1.46 -15.52 10.24
CA TYR A 24 0.92 -15.31 8.89
C TYR A 24 1.55 -16.21 7.82
N ILE A 25 2.85 -16.48 7.87
CA ILE A 25 3.50 -17.24 6.80
C ILE A 25 3.05 -18.69 6.85
N GLY A 26 2.52 -19.16 5.72
CA GLY A 26 1.92 -20.47 5.57
C GLY A 26 0.42 -20.54 5.82
N MET A 27 -0.20 -19.46 6.32
CA MET A 27 -1.65 -19.35 6.43
C MET A 27 -2.32 -19.47 5.05
N LYS A 28 -3.48 -20.14 5.02
CA LYS A 28 -4.31 -20.25 3.82
C LYS A 28 -5.43 -19.21 3.87
N VAL A 29 -5.58 -18.44 2.79
CA VAL A 29 -6.64 -17.45 2.61
C VAL A 29 -7.52 -17.90 1.45
N SER A 30 -8.79 -18.18 1.73
CA SER A 30 -9.79 -18.51 0.72
C SER A 30 -10.61 -17.29 0.32
N PHE A 31 -10.98 -17.22 -0.96
CA PHE A 31 -11.77 -16.14 -1.55
C PHE A 31 -13.12 -16.63 -2.11
N PRO A 32 -14.10 -15.72 -2.32
CA PRO A 32 -15.45 -16.08 -2.78
C PRO A 32 -15.51 -16.75 -4.16
N ASP A 33 -14.47 -16.59 -4.98
CA ASP A 33 -14.34 -17.26 -6.28
C ASP A 33 -13.92 -18.74 -6.16
N GLY A 34 -13.78 -19.26 -4.94
CA GLY A 34 -13.35 -20.63 -4.66
C GLY A 34 -11.83 -20.82 -4.71
N SER A 35 -11.05 -19.76 -4.95
CA SER A 35 -9.60 -19.83 -4.91
C SER A 35 -9.07 -19.83 -3.47
N THR A 36 -7.97 -20.55 -3.25
CA THR A 36 -7.26 -20.58 -1.97
C THR A 36 -5.79 -20.34 -2.21
N TRP A 37 -5.19 -19.49 -1.38
CA TRP A 37 -3.82 -19.01 -1.52
C TRP A 37 -3.08 -19.19 -0.20
N LYS A 38 -1.81 -19.59 -0.27
CA LYS A 38 -0.93 -19.72 0.88
C LYS A 38 0.03 -18.53 0.92
N LEU A 39 0.08 -17.82 2.05
CA LEU A 39 1.01 -16.71 2.25
C LEU A 39 2.44 -17.24 2.32
N GLN A 40 3.36 -16.70 1.52
CA GLN A 40 4.75 -17.15 1.42
C GLN A 40 5.75 -16.19 2.05
N SER A 41 5.61 -14.89 1.80
CA SER A 41 6.46 -13.86 2.38
C SER A 41 5.70 -12.54 2.52
N LYS A 42 6.05 -11.75 3.53
CA LYS A 42 5.57 -10.38 3.72
C LYS A 42 6.43 -9.45 2.85
N LEU A 43 5.80 -8.65 1.99
CA LEU A 43 6.46 -7.68 1.09
C LEU A 43 6.53 -6.30 1.73
N ARG A 44 5.44 -5.88 2.36
CA ARG A 44 5.31 -4.57 3.02
C ARG A 44 4.35 -4.68 4.19
N HIS A 45 4.58 -3.87 5.22
CA HIS A 45 3.70 -3.73 6.36
C HIS A 45 3.80 -2.31 6.92
N ILE A 46 2.65 -1.73 7.22
CA ILE A 46 2.50 -0.46 7.93
C ILE A 46 1.42 -0.64 9.00
N SER A 47 1.67 -0.15 10.21
CA SER A 47 0.67 0.01 11.27
C SER A 47 0.51 1.49 11.58
N HIS A 48 -0.71 1.91 11.87
CA HIS A 48 -1.03 3.24 12.36
C HIS A 48 -1.95 3.08 13.58
N GLU A 49 -1.39 3.32 14.76
CA GLU A 49 -2.13 3.31 16.02
C GLU A 49 -2.55 4.73 16.37
N VAL A 50 -3.79 4.87 16.85
CA VAL A 50 -4.33 6.14 17.33
C VAL A 50 -4.93 5.96 18.70
N CYS A 51 -4.92 7.00 19.51
CA CYS A 51 -5.51 6.93 20.84
C CYS A 51 -7.04 7.01 20.77
N GLN A 52 -7.72 6.63 21.86
CA GLN A 52 -9.17 6.69 21.96
C GLN A 52 -9.73 8.09 21.66
N ALA A 53 -9.10 9.14 22.20
CA ALA A 53 -9.56 10.52 22.03
C ALA A 53 -9.53 10.96 20.55
N GLU A 54 -8.53 10.52 19.78
CA GLU A 54 -8.44 10.80 18.35
C GLU A 54 -9.49 10.02 17.55
N CYS A 55 -9.70 8.74 17.89
CA CYS A 55 -10.74 7.93 17.28
C CYS A 55 -12.12 8.55 17.46
N GLU A 56 -12.46 8.93 18.69
CA GLU A 56 -13.76 9.49 19.05
C GLU A 56 -13.95 10.93 18.56
N GLY A 57 -12.88 11.73 18.57
CA GLY A 57 -12.93 13.16 18.23
C GLY A 57 -12.79 13.49 16.75
N SER A 58 -12.03 12.68 15.99
CA SER A 58 -11.71 12.96 14.57
C SER A 58 -12.17 11.88 13.60
N GLY A 59 -12.61 10.72 14.10
CA GLY A 59 -12.92 9.56 13.28
C GLY A 59 -11.68 8.84 12.73
N ALA A 60 -10.48 9.18 13.23
CA ALA A 60 -9.25 8.45 12.95
C ALA A 60 -9.37 6.97 13.35
N ARG A 61 -8.59 6.10 12.72
CA ARG A 61 -8.71 4.65 12.90
C ARG A 61 -7.37 4.01 13.14
N SER A 62 -7.32 3.16 14.16
CA SER A 62 -6.22 2.24 14.37
C SER A 62 -6.30 1.14 13.32
N GLU A 63 -5.29 1.05 12.47
CA GLU A 63 -5.27 0.09 11.37
C GLU A 63 -3.85 -0.40 11.05
N ALA A 64 -3.75 -1.70 10.72
CA ALA A 64 -2.56 -2.26 10.10
C ALA A 64 -2.86 -2.78 8.69
N ARG A 65 -1.90 -2.62 7.79
CA ARG A 65 -1.94 -3.11 6.40
C ARG A 65 -0.67 -3.88 6.10
N ALA A 66 -0.80 -5.04 5.45
CA ALA A 66 0.34 -5.78 4.94
C ALA A 66 0.05 -6.38 3.56
N VAL A 67 1.08 -6.41 2.71
CA VAL A 67 1.04 -7.06 1.40
C VAL A 67 1.90 -8.31 1.45
N PHE A 68 1.35 -9.44 1.01
CA PHE A 68 2.01 -10.74 1.01
C PHE A 68 2.15 -11.28 -0.41
N LEU A 69 3.31 -11.87 -0.71
CA LEU A 69 3.45 -12.78 -1.84
C LEU A 69 2.82 -14.13 -1.49
N CYS A 70 2.05 -14.68 -2.42
CA CYS A 70 1.27 -15.90 -2.19
C CYS A 70 1.44 -16.90 -3.33
N CYS A 71 1.33 -18.19 -3.02
CA CYS A 71 1.18 -19.25 -4.02
C CYS A 71 -0.22 -19.83 -4.01
N LYS A 72 -0.70 -20.23 -5.20
CA LYS A 72 -2.02 -20.82 -5.36
C LYS A 72 -2.05 -22.24 -4.79
N VAL A 73 -3.04 -22.52 -3.96
CA VAL A 73 -3.33 -23.87 -3.43
C VAL A 73 -4.40 -24.56 -4.27
N SER A 74 -5.47 -23.84 -4.62
CA SER A 74 -6.57 -24.33 -5.44
C SER A 74 -7.29 -23.18 -6.16
N GLY A 75 -8.07 -23.51 -7.19
CA GLY A 75 -8.83 -22.56 -7.99
C GLY A 75 -8.17 -22.17 -9.32
N THR A 76 -8.86 -21.31 -10.07
CA THR A 76 -8.40 -20.76 -11.35
C THR A 76 -7.41 -19.61 -11.15
N GLY A 77 -6.73 -19.17 -12.22
CA GLY A 77 -5.81 -18.03 -12.17
C GLY A 77 -4.32 -18.42 -12.07
N PRO A 78 -3.43 -17.44 -11.84
CA PRO A 78 -1.98 -17.63 -11.91
C PRO A 78 -1.43 -18.53 -10.78
N PRO A 79 -0.20 -19.05 -10.90
CA PRO A 79 0.44 -19.84 -9.84
C PRO A 79 0.84 -19.00 -8.61
N ALA A 80 1.03 -17.70 -8.79
CA ALA A 80 1.38 -16.74 -7.74
C ALA A 80 0.57 -15.45 -7.85
N ALA A 81 0.34 -14.82 -6.72
CA ALA A 81 -0.43 -13.58 -6.59
C ALA A 81 0.07 -12.75 -5.40
N MET A 82 -0.46 -11.55 -5.24
CA MET A 82 -0.28 -10.73 -4.04
C MET A 82 -1.61 -10.63 -3.28
N ILE A 83 -1.55 -10.64 -1.96
CA ILE A 83 -2.70 -10.37 -1.10
C ILE A 83 -2.37 -9.18 -0.21
N LYS A 84 -3.17 -8.11 -0.30
CA LYS A 84 -3.18 -7.01 0.66
C LYS A 84 -4.22 -7.30 1.73
N ILE A 85 -3.79 -7.41 2.99
CA ILE A 85 -4.65 -7.61 4.16
C ILE A 85 -4.67 -6.31 4.95
N ARG A 86 -5.88 -5.86 5.32
CA ARG A 86 -6.14 -4.69 6.15
C ARG A 86 -6.90 -5.14 7.39
N LEU A 87 -6.41 -4.75 8.57
CA LEU A 87 -6.96 -5.13 9.87
C LEU A 87 -7.22 -3.91 10.72
N GLN A 88 -8.36 -3.89 11.39
CA GLN A 88 -8.55 -3.00 12.52
C GLN A 88 -7.65 -3.49 13.66
N ILE A 89 -6.82 -2.61 14.21
CA ILE A 89 -5.98 -2.93 15.37
C ILE A 89 -6.48 -2.17 16.60
N PRO A 90 -6.09 -2.60 17.81
CA PRO A 90 -6.43 -1.89 19.03
C PRO A 90 -6.02 -0.42 18.98
N TRP A 91 -6.71 0.42 19.76
CA TRP A 91 -6.22 1.76 20.04
C TRP A 91 -4.86 1.70 20.73
N TYR A 92 -4.08 2.78 20.56
CA TYR A 92 -2.77 2.91 21.18
C TYR A 92 -2.83 2.55 22.66
N LYS A 93 -1.91 1.67 23.10
CA LYS A 93 -1.81 1.13 24.47
C LYS A 93 -2.99 0.27 24.97
N THR A 94 -3.88 -0.19 24.08
CA THR A 94 -5.00 -1.09 24.46
C THR A 94 -4.83 -2.54 23.98
N ALA A 95 -3.73 -2.87 23.31
CA ALA A 95 -3.48 -4.22 22.80
C ALA A 95 -3.44 -5.30 23.90
N GLY A 96 -2.99 -4.94 25.11
CA GLY A 96 -2.95 -5.83 26.28
C GLY A 96 -4.30 -6.00 27.00
N GLU A 97 -5.36 -5.31 26.57
CA GLU A 97 -6.67 -5.43 27.18
C GLU A 97 -7.35 -6.77 26.87
N LEU A 98 -8.31 -7.15 27.73
CA LEU A 98 -9.14 -8.34 27.53
C LEU A 98 -9.88 -8.27 26.18
N PRO A 99 -10.14 -9.42 25.52
CA PRO A 99 -10.85 -9.47 24.24
C PRO A 99 -12.18 -8.70 24.25
N ASP A 100 -12.95 -8.78 25.34
CA ASP A 100 -14.25 -8.07 25.47
C ASP A 100 -14.11 -6.55 25.52
N ALA A 101 -12.98 -6.03 26.02
CA ALA A 101 -12.70 -4.61 26.02
C ALA A 101 -12.30 -4.13 24.61
N ARG A 102 -11.39 -4.87 23.96
CA ARG A 102 -11.00 -4.61 22.56
C ARG A 102 -12.18 -4.75 21.60
N ALA A 103 -13.10 -5.69 21.84
CA ALA A 103 -14.29 -5.87 21.02
C ALA A 103 -15.19 -4.63 20.96
N LYS A 104 -15.21 -3.81 22.02
CA LYS A 104 -15.97 -2.55 22.03
C LYS A 104 -15.40 -1.49 21.09
N GLN A 105 -14.14 -1.64 20.68
CA GLN A 105 -13.49 -0.75 19.72
C GLN A 105 -13.91 -1.08 18.28
N ALA A 106 -14.51 -2.25 18.03
CA ALA A 106 -14.84 -2.73 16.69
C ALA A 106 -15.76 -1.77 15.93
N ILE A 107 -15.33 -1.40 14.71
CA ILE A 107 -16.11 -0.53 13.83
C ILE A 107 -16.92 -1.40 12.86
N SER A 108 -18.21 -1.10 12.75
CA SER A 108 -19.13 -1.87 11.91
C SER A 108 -19.00 -1.50 10.42
N GLU A 109 -18.56 -0.29 10.11
CA GLU A 109 -18.41 0.19 8.76
C GLU A 109 -17.11 -0.32 8.12
N THR A 110 -17.15 -0.60 6.82
CA THR A 110 -15.93 -0.83 6.05
C THR A 110 -15.24 0.52 5.79
N PRO A 111 -13.90 0.62 5.86
CA PRO A 111 -13.18 1.81 5.42
C PRO A 111 -13.43 2.14 3.95
N SER A 112 -13.80 3.39 3.65
CA SER A 112 -14.10 3.86 2.30
C SER A 112 -12.92 3.66 1.34
N VAL A 113 -11.69 3.80 1.84
CA VAL A 113 -10.45 3.54 1.10
C VAL A 113 -10.32 2.09 0.61
N PHE A 114 -10.89 1.11 1.31
CA PHE A 114 -10.92 -0.28 0.83
C PHE A 114 -11.86 -0.46 -0.36
N ASP A 115 -13.06 0.12 -0.26
CA ASP A 115 -14.04 0.08 -1.36
C ASP A 115 -13.53 0.88 -2.58
N SER A 116 -12.89 2.03 -2.32
CA SER A 116 -12.22 2.87 -3.32
C SER A 116 -11.14 2.10 -4.09
N GLU A 117 -10.26 1.38 -3.38
CA GLU A 117 -9.18 0.61 -4.02
C GLU A 117 -9.72 -0.55 -4.87
N ILE A 118 -10.77 -1.25 -4.41
CA ILE A 118 -11.44 -2.28 -5.20
C ILE A 118 -12.04 -1.69 -6.47
N GLU A 119 -12.73 -0.55 -6.37
CA GLU A 119 -13.36 0.11 -7.52
C GLU A 119 -12.32 0.54 -8.56
N ALA A 120 -11.21 1.12 -8.11
CA ALA A 120 -10.09 1.51 -8.98
C ALA A 120 -9.49 0.30 -9.69
N LEU A 121 -9.09 -0.74 -8.94
CA LEU A 121 -8.46 -1.91 -9.51
C LEU A 121 -9.44 -2.65 -10.44
N ALA A 122 -10.72 -2.76 -10.10
CA ALA A 122 -11.74 -3.36 -10.97
C ALA A 122 -11.88 -2.57 -12.28
N THR A 123 -11.95 -1.24 -12.20
CA THR A 123 -12.06 -0.36 -13.37
C THR A 123 -10.85 -0.50 -14.28
N LEU A 124 -9.64 -0.40 -13.74
CA LEU A 124 -8.40 -0.51 -14.52
C LEU A 124 -8.21 -1.90 -15.13
N THR A 125 -8.53 -2.94 -14.37
CA THR A 125 -8.44 -4.35 -14.83
C THR A 125 -9.40 -4.60 -15.98
N SER A 126 -10.66 -4.18 -15.86
CA SER A 126 -11.68 -4.37 -16.91
C SER A 126 -11.33 -3.66 -18.22
N ARG A 127 -10.50 -2.60 -18.13
CA ARG A 127 -10.01 -1.82 -19.27
C ARG A 127 -8.63 -2.25 -19.75
N GLY A 128 -8.09 -3.34 -19.21
CA GLY A 128 -6.82 -3.92 -19.64
C GLY A 128 -5.60 -3.07 -19.31
N CYS A 129 -5.64 -2.26 -18.25
CA CYS A 129 -4.47 -1.50 -17.81
C CYS A 129 -3.36 -2.46 -17.37
N SER A 130 -2.25 -2.44 -18.09
CA SER A 130 -1.11 -3.32 -17.87
C SER A 130 -0.09 -2.76 -16.86
N SER A 131 -0.25 -1.50 -16.47
CA SER A 131 0.61 -0.78 -15.54
C SER A 131 0.11 -0.81 -14.09
N ILE A 132 -0.80 -1.72 -13.76
CA ILE A 132 -1.28 -1.95 -12.39
C ILE A 132 -1.38 -3.46 -12.10
N PRO A 133 -1.38 -3.88 -10.83
CA PRO A 133 -1.77 -5.24 -10.46
C PRO A 133 -3.24 -5.47 -10.78
N SER A 134 -3.56 -6.40 -11.67
CA SER A 134 -4.97 -6.74 -11.97
C SER A 134 -5.70 -7.26 -10.72
N LEU A 135 -6.93 -6.80 -10.49
CA LEU A 135 -7.79 -7.34 -9.44
C LEU A 135 -8.19 -8.78 -9.79
N LEU A 136 -7.99 -9.71 -8.85
CA LEU A 136 -8.40 -11.11 -9.01
C LEU A 136 -9.65 -11.43 -8.17
N SER A 137 -9.64 -11.03 -6.90
CA SER A 137 -10.76 -11.26 -5.97
C SER A 137 -10.63 -10.37 -4.74
N TRP A 138 -11.65 -10.34 -3.90
CA TRP A 138 -11.61 -9.63 -2.62
C TRP A 138 -12.61 -10.23 -1.63
N LYS A 139 -12.44 -9.94 -0.34
CA LYS A 139 -13.41 -10.32 0.69
C LYS A 139 -13.40 -9.38 1.89
N LYS A 140 -14.53 -9.37 2.59
CA LYS A 140 -14.75 -8.68 3.85
C LYS A 140 -15.07 -9.71 4.92
N GLU A 141 -14.31 -9.71 6.01
CA GLU A 141 -14.48 -10.62 7.15
C GLU A 141 -14.50 -9.81 8.45
N ARG A 142 -14.92 -10.49 9.52
CA ARG A 142 -14.81 -9.99 10.89
C ARG A 142 -13.74 -10.78 11.63
N GLN A 143 -12.99 -10.06 12.44
CA GLN A 143 -11.98 -10.65 13.29
C GLN A 143 -12.63 -11.55 14.35
N SER A 144 -12.01 -12.70 14.59
CA SER A 144 -12.41 -13.67 15.60
C SER A 144 -12.07 -13.19 17.01
N ILE A 145 -12.53 -13.93 18.03
CA ILE A 145 -12.28 -13.62 19.45
C ILE A 145 -10.78 -13.60 19.82
N ASN A 146 -9.94 -14.26 19.03
CA ASN A 146 -8.50 -14.38 19.29
C ASN A 146 -7.67 -13.34 18.53
N GLU A 147 -8.28 -12.51 17.67
CA GLU A 147 -7.57 -11.50 16.88
C GLU A 147 -7.52 -10.14 17.60
N GLY A 148 -6.82 -9.17 16.99
CA GLY A 148 -6.48 -7.88 17.60
C GLY A 148 -7.71 -7.05 18.01
N VAL A 149 -8.79 -7.07 17.24
CA VAL A 149 -10.05 -6.42 17.63
C VAL A 149 -11.20 -7.36 17.31
N PRO A 150 -11.70 -8.17 18.27
CA PRO A 150 -12.82 -9.07 18.01
C PRO A 150 -14.03 -8.33 17.44
N GLY A 151 -14.57 -8.80 16.31
CA GLY A 151 -15.64 -8.12 15.57
C GLY A 151 -15.20 -6.92 14.72
N GLY A 152 -13.93 -6.50 14.82
CA GLY A 152 -13.32 -5.52 13.93
C GLY A 152 -13.22 -6.05 12.50
N TYR A 153 -12.99 -5.16 11.53
CA TYR A 153 -12.88 -5.58 10.13
C TYR A 153 -11.56 -6.34 9.87
N LYS A 154 -11.64 -7.32 8.97
CA LYS A 154 -10.51 -8.01 8.33
C LYS A 154 -10.79 -8.07 6.84
N LEU A 155 -10.02 -7.35 6.06
CA LEU A 155 -10.32 -7.09 4.66
C LEU A 155 -9.16 -7.59 3.82
N SER A 156 -9.46 -8.19 2.66
CA SER A 156 -8.42 -8.77 1.80
C SER A 156 -8.69 -8.46 0.33
N ILE A 157 -7.67 -7.98 -0.36
CA ILE A 157 -7.64 -7.81 -1.82
C ILE A 157 -6.62 -8.78 -2.40
N LEU A 158 -7.07 -9.67 -3.27
CA LEU A 158 -6.23 -10.55 -4.07
C LEU A 158 -5.98 -9.90 -5.42
N MET A 159 -4.72 -9.71 -5.77
CA MET A 159 -4.31 -9.06 -7.01
C MET A 159 -3.18 -9.82 -7.69
N GLN A 160 -3.03 -9.60 -8.99
CA GLN A 160 -1.94 -10.14 -9.80
C GLN A 160 -0.59 -9.80 -9.16
N ARG A 161 0.31 -10.78 -9.13
CA ARG A 161 1.73 -10.49 -8.86
C ARG A 161 2.32 -9.76 -10.06
N VAL A 162 2.85 -8.56 -9.82
CA VAL A 162 3.63 -7.81 -10.82
C VAL A 162 5.12 -7.85 -10.45
N PRO A 163 6.03 -7.81 -11.44
CA PRO A 163 7.45 -7.68 -11.21
C PRO A 163 7.83 -6.28 -10.72
N GLY A 164 9.09 -6.11 -10.35
CA GLY A 164 9.69 -4.84 -9.98
C GLY A 164 10.03 -4.70 -8.49
N ILE A 165 10.80 -3.66 -8.20
CA ILE A 165 11.24 -3.31 -6.84
C ILE A 165 10.44 -2.12 -6.33
N ASP A 166 10.09 -2.14 -5.03
CA ASP A 166 9.59 -0.97 -4.33
C ASP A 166 10.75 0.04 -4.17
N LEU A 167 10.52 1.26 -4.60
CA LEU A 167 11.51 2.33 -4.63
C LEU A 167 11.60 3.10 -3.31
N ASP A 168 10.67 2.88 -2.36
CA ASP A 168 10.67 3.49 -1.03
C ASP A 168 10.44 2.49 0.10
N PRO A 169 11.39 1.56 0.35
CA PRO A 169 11.26 0.63 1.48
C PRO A 169 11.58 1.28 2.84
N GLY A 170 11.39 2.59 2.99
CA GLY A 170 11.71 3.36 4.21
C GLY A 170 13.08 4.01 4.21
N HIS A 171 13.80 4.03 3.08
CA HIS A 171 15.01 4.81 2.91
C HIS A 171 15.21 5.18 1.43
N PRO A 172 15.51 6.45 1.08
CA PRO A 172 15.64 6.94 -0.30
C PRO A 172 16.90 6.45 -1.05
N VAL A 173 17.45 5.28 -0.68
CA VAL A 173 18.71 4.76 -1.22
C VAL A 173 18.60 4.41 -2.71
N TYR A 174 17.46 3.87 -3.13
CA TYR A 174 17.34 3.26 -4.46
C TYR A 174 17.55 4.27 -5.59
N LEU A 175 16.90 5.44 -5.55
CA LEU A 175 17.13 6.48 -6.56
C LEU A 175 18.57 7.02 -6.55
N VAL A 176 19.21 7.08 -5.37
CA VAL A 176 20.58 7.57 -5.24
C VAL A 176 21.58 6.58 -5.84
N GLN A 177 21.34 5.28 -5.67
CA GLN A 177 22.19 4.21 -6.21
C GLN A 177 21.98 3.97 -7.71
N MET A 178 20.82 4.31 -8.26
CA MET A 178 20.55 4.19 -9.70
C MET A 178 21.47 5.10 -10.54
N SER A 179 21.90 4.61 -11.69
CA SER A 179 22.60 5.46 -12.66
C SER A 179 21.68 6.55 -13.21
N ARG A 180 22.27 7.58 -13.81
CA ARG A 180 21.47 8.64 -14.46
C ARG A 180 20.58 8.05 -15.55
N GLU A 181 21.12 7.13 -16.34
CA GLU A 181 20.44 6.47 -17.45
C GLU A 181 19.26 5.63 -16.94
N GLU A 182 19.45 4.89 -15.85
CA GLU A 182 18.38 4.11 -15.23
C GLU A 182 17.26 5.00 -14.68
N ARG A 183 17.59 6.13 -14.04
CA ARG A 183 16.59 7.10 -13.59
C ARG A 183 15.78 7.68 -14.74
N GLU A 184 16.40 7.95 -15.89
CA GLU A 184 15.69 8.41 -17.08
C GLU A 184 14.75 7.34 -17.65
N LEU A 185 15.17 6.07 -17.65
CA LEU A 185 14.30 4.96 -18.05
C LEU A 185 13.10 4.82 -17.11
N LEU A 186 13.35 4.85 -15.80
CA LEU A 186 12.31 4.83 -14.77
C LEU A 186 11.31 5.96 -14.96
N ARG A 187 11.76 7.20 -15.19
CA ARG A 187 10.87 8.35 -15.44
C ARG A 187 10.02 8.15 -16.68
N LYS A 188 10.63 7.72 -17.80
CA LYS A 188 9.90 7.43 -19.04
C LYS A 188 8.83 6.36 -18.82
N ALA A 189 9.18 5.28 -18.13
CA ALA A 189 8.27 4.19 -17.80
C ALA A 189 7.15 4.62 -16.85
N PHE A 190 7.46 5.42 -15.83
CA PHE A 190 6.48 5.99 -14.91
C PHE A 190 5.47 6.88 -15.64
N LYS A 191 5.94 7.80 -16.50
CA LYS A 191 5.05 8.63 -17.32
C LYS A 191 4.19 7.80 -18.27
N ALA A 192 4.76 6.76 -18.88
CA ALA A 192 4.00 5.84 -19.73
C ALA A 192 2.89 5.11 -18.96
N ALA A 193 3.21 4.61 -17.76
CA ALA A 193 2.28 3.94 -16.86
C ALA A 193 1.14 4.87 -16.42
N TRP A 194 1.46 6.08 -15.97
CA TRP A 194 0.46 7.07 -15.58
C TRP A 194 -0.45 7.49 -16.75
N LEU A 195 0.12 7.68 -17.95
CA LEU A 195 -0.67 7.96 -19.15
C LEU A 195 -1.55 6.78 -19.56
N GLU A 196 -1.16 5.54 -19.24
CA GLU A 196 -2.01 4.37 -19.45
C GLU A 196 -3.23 4.40 -18.53
N THR A 197 -3.08 4.76 -17.26
CA THR A 197 -4.22 4.85 -16.33
C THR A 197 -5.20 5.94 -16.78
N VAL A 198 -4.70 7.08 -17.29
CA VAL A 198 -5.54 8.10 -17.95
C VAL A 198 -6.35 7.51 -19.10
N ARG A 199 -5.72 6.74 -20.00
CA ARG A 199 -6.46 6.07 -21.10
C ARG A 199 -7.48 5.08 -20.58
N CYS A 200 -7.19 4.44 -19.45
CA CYS A 200 -8.11 3.57 -18.73
C CYS A 200 -9.13 4.34 -17.86
N GLY A 201 -9.17 5.67 -17.90
CA GLY A 201 -10.26 6.48 -17.35
C GLY A 201 -10.11 6.91 -15.89
N ILE A 202 -9.04 6.54 -15.20
CA ILE A 202 -8.81 6.95 -13.80
C ILE A 202 -7.34 7.29 -13.54
N VAL A 203 -7.11 8.17 -12.58
CA VAL A 203 -5.76 8.53 -12.10
C VAL A 203 -5.74 8.57 -10.59
N ASN A 204 -4.57 8.30 -10.00
CA ASN A 204 -4.36 8.49 -8.57
C ASN A 204 -4.51 9.98 -8.20
N VAL A 205 -4.99 10.28 -6.98
CA VAL A 205 -5.26 11.66 -6.54
C VAL A 205 -4.05 12.29 -5.87
N THR A 206 -3.76 13.50 -6.33
CA THR A 206 -2.44 14.11 -6.22
C THR A 206 -2.03 14.75 -4.88
N HIS A 207 -2.73 14.47 -3.79
CA HIS A 207 -2.53 15.21 -2.54
C HIS A 207 -2.31 14.33 -1.30
N VAL A 208 -2.60 13.03 -1.39
CA VAL A 208 -2.58 12.15 -0.22
C VAL A 208 -1.74 10.89 -0.46
N ASP A 209 -1.70 10.40 -1.70
CA ASP A 209 -1.18 9.05 -2.01
C ASP A 209 -0.15 9.04 -3.17
N GLU A 210 0.31 10.20 -3.62
CA GLU A 210 1.42 10.26 -4.58
C GLU A 210 2.73 10.14 -3.84
N SER A 211 3.36 8.97 -3.97
CA SER A 211 4.68 8.71 -3.42
C SER A 211 5.45 7.78 -4.35
N ILE A 212 6.77 7.91 -4.34
CA ILE A 212 7.65 6.97 -5.02
C ILE A 212 7.48 5.54 -4.48
N GLY A 213 7.03 5.40 -3.22
CA GLY A 213 6.64 4.10 -2.63
C GLY A 213 5.39 3.46 -3.24
N ASN A 214 4.69 4.16 -4.14
CA ASN A 214 3.54 3.62 -4.88
C ASN A 214 3.92 3.28 -6.34
N ILE A 215 5.23 3.18 -6.63
CA ILE A 215 5.79 2.75 -7.92
C ILE A 215 6.65 1.52 -7.70
N LEU A 216 6.33 0.44 -8.43
CA LEU A 216 7.24 -0.70 -8.60
C LEU A 216 8.00 -0.54 -9.91
N TRP A 217 9.33 -0.52 -9.84
CA TRP A 217 10.20 -0.41 -11.01
C TRP A 217 10.66 -1.79 -11.48
N ASP A 218 10.19 -2.22 -12.64
CA ASP A 218 10.70 -3.37 -13.35
C ASP A 218 11.78 -2.94 -14.35
N LYS A 219 13.03 -3.17 -13.97
CA LYS A 219 14.20 -2.83 -14.77
C LYS A 219 14.31 -3.69 -16.03
N GLU A 220 13.89 -4.95 -15.98
CA GLU A 220 14.06 -5.89 -17.08
C GLU A 220 13.15 -5.52 -18.23
N ASP A 221 11.87 -5.27 -17.93
CA ASP A 221 10.87 -4.86 -18.92
C ASP A 221 10.80 -3.34 -19.13
N GLN A 222 11.62 -2.57 -18.42
CA GLN A 222 11.61 -1.10 -18.39
C GLN A 222 10.20 -0.55 -18.16
N LYS A 223 9.51 -1.11 -17.16
CA LYS A 223 8.10 -0.83 -16.88
C LYS A 223 7.89 -0.40 -15.43
N CYS A 224 6.96 0.53 -15.24
CA CYS A 224 6.47 0.87 -13.92
C CYS A 224 5.07 0.29 -13.71
N HIS A 225 4.86 -0.27 -12.52
CA HIS A 225 3.54 -0.61 -12.02
C HIS A 225 3.16 0.38 -10.92
N LEU A 226 1.98 1.00 -11.06
CA LEU A 226 1.41 1.88 -10.05
C LEU A 226 0.57 1.03 -9.08
N ILE A 227 0.84 1.17 -7.79
CA ILE A 227 0.18 0.42 -6.71
C ILE A 227 -0.51 1.37 -5.72
N ASP A 228 -1.18 0.81 -4.72
CA ASP A 228 -1.89 1.53 -3.66
C ASP A 228 -2.95 2.52 -4.21
N TRP A 229 -4.06 1.96 -4.71
CA TRP A 229 -5.11 2.71 -5.41
C TRP A 229 -6.22 3.20 -4.48
N GLU A 230 -5.90 3.50 -3.22
CA GLU A 230 -6.87 3.90 -2.20
C GLU A 230 -7.51 5.26 -2.49
N CYS A 231 -6.79 6.14 -3.20
CA CYS A 231 -7.27 7.46 -3.61
C CYS A 231 -7.16 7.66 -5.13
N TRP A 232 -8.29 7.84 -5.80
CA TRP A 232 -8.32 8.04 -7.26
C TRP A 232 -9.46 8.97 -7.69
N ARG A 233 -9.38 9.45 -8.93
CA ARG A 233 -10.44 10.23 -9.58
C ARG A 233 -10.59 9.79 -11.02
N LEU A 234 -11.75 10.08 -11.60
CA LEU A 234 -11.96 9.94 -13.04
C LEU A 234 -10.97 10.83 -13.80
N SER A 235 -10.38 10.28 -14.85
CA SER A 235 -9.72 11.09 -15.86
C SER A 235 -10.77 11.65 -16.80
N ASP A 236 -10.68 12.95 -17.06
CA ASP A 236 -11.49 13.63 -18.06
C ASP A 236 -10.64 13.99 -19.29
N GLY A 237 -11.26 14.59 -20.31
CA GLY A 237 -10.55 15.06 -21.51
C GLY A 237 -9.52 16.17 -21.25
N ARG A 238 -9.36 16.62 -20.00
CA ARG A 238 -8.36 17.62 -19.58
C ARG A 238 -7.23 16.99 -18.77
N THR A 239 -7.36 15.72 -18.39
CA THR A 239 -6.36 15.01 -17.59
C THR A 239 -5.20 14.64 -18.50
N THR A 240 -4.11 15.41 -18.41
CA THR A 240 -2.90 15.24 -19.19
C THR A 240 -1.68 15.17 -18.27
N TRP A 241 -0.55 14.76 -18.84
CA TRP A 241 0.71 14.77 -18.11
C TRP A 241 1.14 16.21 -17.78
N GLU A 242 1.54 16.44 -16.52
CA GLU A 242 2.10 17.69 -16.06
C GLU A 242 3.45 17.43 -15.38
N ASP A 243 4.48 18.24 -15.67
CA ASP A 243 5.82 18.00 -15.13
C ASP A 243 5.91 18.11 -13.60
N ARG A 244 4.94 18.80 -12.95
CA ARG A 244 4.82 18.78 -11.48
C ARG A 244 4.62 17.37 -10.91
N LEU A 245 4.13 16.41 -11.71
CA LEU A 245 3.97 15.02 -11.28
C LEU A 245 5.33 14.36 -10.97
N TRP A 246 6.42 14.83 -11.59
CA TRP A 246 7.74 14.33 -11.25
C TRP A 246 8.14 14.65 -9.80
N ASP A 247 7.81 15.86 -9.35
CA ASP A 247 8.07 16.32 -7.99
C ASP A 247 7.13 15.66 -6.99
N ARG A 248 5.83 15.63 -7.29
CA ARG A 248 4.81 15.06 -6.39
C ARG A 248 5.02 13.58 -6.11
N TRP A 249 5.40 12.81 -7.12
CA TRP A 249 5.74 11.39 -6.96
C TRP A 249 7.17 11.17 -6.46
N ASN A 250 7.90 12.24 -6.08
CA ASN A 250 9.28 12.19 -5.59
C ASN A 250 10.29 11.50 -6.53
N VAL A 251 10.00 11.40 -7.82
CA VAL A 251 10.89 10.77 -8.82
C VAL A 251 11.98 11.72 -9.36
N LEU A 252 11.98 12.98 -8.89
CA LEU A 252 13.08 13.93 -9.07
C LEU A 252 14.15 13.88 -7.98
N GLN A 253 13.82 13.42 -6.76
CA GLN A 253 14.69 13.64 -5.61
C GLN A 253 16.05 12.94 -5.75
N MET A 254 17.10 13.77 -5.77
CA MET A 254 18.45 13.45 -5.32
C MET A 254 18.58 14.11 -3.95
N ARG A 255 18.47 13.38 -2.83
CA ARG A 255 18.84 13.96 -1.53
C ARG A 255 20.36 14.02 -1.41
N GLY A 256 20.93 15.06 -2.01
CA GLY A 256 22.30 15.49 -1.86
C GLY A 256 22.34 17.01 -2.03
N SER A 257 22.16 17.71 -0.92
CA SER A 257 22.16 19.17 -0.74
C SER A 257 21.05 19.97 -1.46
N TRP A 258 20.61 21.01 -0.77
CA TRP A 258 19.74 22.07 -1.27
C TRP A 258 20.44 22.81 -2.41
N SER A 259 20.40 22.25 -3.62
CA SER A 259 20.60 23.02 -4.83
C SER A 259 19.34 22.88 -5.65
N HIS A 260 18.63 24.00 -5.82
CA HIS A 260 17.73 24.23 -6.93
C HIS A 260 18.48 23.87 -8.22
N PHE A 261 18.34 22.62 -8.68
CA PHE A 261 18.74 22.27 -10.02
C PHE A 261 17.64 22.77 -10.94
N GLU A 262 17.97 23.87 -11.59
CA GLU A 262 17.23 24.50 -12.68
C GLU A 262 16.58 23.46 -13.60
N VAL A 263 15.26 23.41 -13.56
CA VAL A 263 14.40 22.67 -14.50
C VAL A 263 14.55 23.23 -15.94
N SER A 264 15.26 24.35 -16.13
CA SER A 264 15.47 25.04 -17.40
C SER A 264 16.50 24.38 -18.33
N GLN A 265 17.26 23.38 -17.86
CA GLN A 265 18.27 22.69 -18.69
C GLN A 265 17.78 21.35 -19.29
N TRP A 266 16.55 20.92 -18.96
CA TRP A 266 15.93 19.76 -19.59
C TRP A 266 15.32 20.18 -20.94
N ARG A 267 16.09 20.09 -22.02
CA ARG A 267 15.51 19.98 -23.36
C ARG A 267 15.05 18.53 -23.54
N LEU A 268 13.76 18.29 -23.33
CA LEU A 268 13.03 17.12 -23.85
C LEU A 268 12.60 17.39 -25.30
#